data_AF-W4M5N1-F1
#
_entry.id   AF-W4M5N1-F1
#
_cell.length_a   1.000
_cell.length_b   1.000
_cell.length_c   1.000
_cell.angle_alpha   90.00
_cell.angle_beta   90.00
_cell.angle_gamma   90.00
#
_symmetry.space_group_name_H-M   'P 1'
#
loop_
_entity.id
_entity.type
_entity.pdbx_description
1 polymer ?
#
loop_
_entity_poly.entity_id
_entity_poly.type
_entity_poly.pdbx_seq_one_letter_code
_entity_poly.pdbx_strand_id
1 'polypeptide(L)'
;MSISQQARSIVGSISSMIDPHLPLEIQHDIKLLWHPENLRAVLHGRPFDARPITMELDPTLDCNYACAFCTYGAWEKRTQTLAGLRYMGREEMEIILHRVAEGGVKGLIFTGGGEPFQNPHTPFGLEMAMHLGIQTGIFTNGSLLAPDMTDRVLAAAPQFLRISANAVTPPIYTRLHGLKDERIAQAVWENIRSTASR
;
A
#
# COMPACT_ATOMS: atom_id res chain seq x y z
N MET A 1 -38.79 -26.99 -8.56
CA MET A 1 -38.02 -26.63 -7.34
C MET A 1 -38.73 -25.48 -6.67
N SER A 2 -38.91 -25.50 -5.35
CA SER A 2 -39.44 -24.32 -4.65
C SER A 2 -38.46 -23.16 -4.80
N ILE A 3 -38.95 -21.92 -4.76
CA ILE A 3 -38.12 -20.70 -4.80
C ILE A 3 -36.98 -20.77 -3.77
N SER A 4 -37.21 -21.42 -2.62
CA SER A 4 -36.22 -21.64 -1.58
C SER A 4 -35.08 -22.59 -1.97
N GLN A 5 -35.33 -23.62 -2.79
CA GLN A 5 -34.29 -24.53 -3.29
C GLN A 5 -33.42 -23.85 -4.34
N GLN A 6 -34.04 -23.08 -5.24
CA GLN A 6 -33.32 -22.32 -6.27
C GLN A 6 -32.42 -21.25 -5.65
N ALA A 7 -32.92 -20.51 -4.66
CA ALA A 7 -32.13 -19.52 -3.93
C ALA A 7 -30.93 -20.14 -3.21
N ARG A 8 -31.10 -21.30 -2.55
CA ARG A 8 -29.99 -22.02 -1.89
C ARG A 8 -28.93 -22.48 -2.89
N SER A 9 -29.35 -22.97 -4.06
CA SER A 9 -28.41 -23.37 -5.12
C SER A 9 -27.58 -22.19 -5.62
N ILE A 10 -28.22 -21.03 -5.87
CA ILE A 10 -27.53 -19.83 -6.34
C ILE A 10 -26.56 -19.31 -5.28
N VAL A 11 -26.97 -19.24 -4.01
CA VAL A 11 -26.10 -18.83 -2.89
C VAL A 11 -24.91 -19.79 -2.74
N GLY A 12 -25.14 -21.10 -2.87
CA GLY A 12 -24.06 -22.09 -2.87
C GLY A 12 -23.03 -21.83 -3.99
N SER A 13 -23.51 -21.57 -5.21
CA SER A 13 -22.65 -21.24 -6.35
C SER A 13 -21.88 -19.94 -6.15
N ILE A 14 -22.51 -18.87 -5.66
CA ILE A 14 -21.85 -17.59 -5.38
C ILE A 14 -20.82 -17.74 -4.25
N SER A 15 -21.15 -18.48 -3.19
CA SER A 15 -20.22 -18.70 -2.08
C SER A 15 -18.99 -19.48 -2.52
N SER A 16 -19.14 -20.43 -3.44
CA SER A 16 -17.99 -21.16 -4.02
C SER A 16 -17.10 -20.32 -4.92
N MET A 17 -17.56 -19.13 -5.35
CA MET A 17 -16.73 -18.18 -6.08
C MET A 17 -15.86 -17.34 -5.14
N ILE A 18 -16.20 -17.20 -3.86
CA ILE A 18 -15.37 -16.49 -2.87
C ILE A 18 -14.30 -17.47 -2.35
N ASP A 19 -13.34 -17.79 -3.20
CA ASP A 19 -12.25 -18.72 -2.93
C ASP A 19 -10.89 -18.08 -3.28
N PRO A 20 -9.97 -17.91 -2.32
CA PRO A 20 -8.66 -17.29 -2.54
C PRO A 20 -7.73 -18.14 -3.41
N HIS A 21 -8.07 -19.39 -3.69
CA HIS A 21 -7.28 -20.31 -4.52
C HIS A 21 -7.67 -20.28 -6.00
N LEU A 22 -8.69 -19.51 -6.38
CA LEU A 22 -9.04 -19.32 -7.79
C LEU A 22 -7.94 -18.58 -8.56
N PRO A 23 -7.86 -18.75 -9.89
CA PRO A 23 -6.97 -17.94 -10.73
C PRO A 23 -7.19 -16.43 -10.54
N LEU A 24 -6.11 -15.64 -10.62
CA LEU A 24 -6.14 -14.21 -10.31
C LEU A 24 -7.11 -13.43 -11.21
N GLU A 25 -7.22 -13.81 -12.49
CA GLU A 25 -8.15 -13.25 -13.44
C GLU A 25 -9.61 -13.41 -12.98
N ILE A 26 -9.94 -14.57 -12.41
CA ILE A 26 -11.27 -14.85 -11.88
C ILE A 26 -11.47 -14.07 -10.58
N GLN A 27 -10.48 -14.04 -9.68
CA GLN A 27 -10.55 -13.26 -8.44
C GLN A 27 -10.79 -11.78 -8.70
N HIS A 28 -10.18 -11.21 -9.75
CA HIS A 28 -10.40 -9.81 -10.13
C HIS A 28 -11.87 -9.57 -10.51
N ASP A 29 -12.46 -10.40 -11.35
CA ASP A 29 -13.82 -10.22 -11.85
C ASP A 29 -14.87 -10.35 -10.75
N ILE A 30 -14.58 -11.15 -9.73
CA ILE A 30 -15.50 -11.40 -8.61
C ILE A 30 -15.16 -10.64 -7.33
N LYS A 31 -14.17 -9.73 -7.35
CA LYS A 31 -13.71 -8.99 -6.15
C LYS A 31 -14.84 -8.27 -5.39
N LEU A 32 -15.91 -7.88 -6.09
CA LEU A 32 -17.09 -7.26 -5.48
C LEU A 32 -17.83 -8.23 -4.53
N LEU A 33 -17.78 -9.54 -4.82
CA LEU A 33 -18.40 -10.57 -3.99
C LEU A 33 -17.67 -10.79 -2.66
N TRP A 34 -16.40 -10.37 -2.56
CA TRP A 34 -15.63 -10.39 -1.32
C TRP A 34 -16.08 -9.33 -0.31
N HIS A 35 -16.90 -8.37 -0.75
CA HIS A 35 -17.42 -7.26 0.06
C HIS A 35 -18.94 -7.14 -0.10
N PRO A 36 -19.70 -8.17 0.32
CA PRO A 36 -21.13 -8.26 0.08
C PRO A 36 -21.91 -7.08 0.68
N GLU A 37 -21.44 -6.52 1.80
CA GLU A 37 -22.00 -5.32 2.43
C GLU A 37 -21.92 -4.08 1.53
N ASN A 38 -20.78 -3.85 0.88
CA ASN A 38 -20.60 -2.75 -0.06
C ASN A 38 -21.44 -2.95 -1.31
N LEU A 39 -21.45 -4.16 -1.86
CA LEU A 39 -22.29 -4.50 -3.01
C LEU A 39 -23.77 -4.26 -2.71
N ARG A 40 -24.24 -4.73 -1.55
CA ARG A 40 -25.62 -4.55 -1.09
C ARG A 40 -25.97 -3.07 -0.91
N ALA A 41 -25.08 -2.26 -0.34
CA ALA A 41 -25.29 -0.82 -0.18
C ALA A 41 -25.53 -0.13 -1.53
N VAL A 42 -24.69 -0.42 -2.53
CA VAL A 42 -24.83 0.14 -3.88
C VAL A 42 -26.12 -0.32 -4.56
N LEU A 43 -26.43 -1.62 -4.52
CA LEU A 43 -27.64 -2.18 -5.16
C LEU A 43 -28.95 -1.64 -4.56
N HIS A 44 -28.95 -1.25 -3.28
CA HIS A 44 -30.09 -0.62 -2.64
C HIS A 44 -30.13 0.91 -2.78
N GLY A 45 -29.29 1.51 -3.64
CA GLY A 45 -29.29 2.95 -3.88
C GLY A 45 -28.72 3.76 -2.71
N ARG A 46 -27.86 3.15 -1.87
CA ARG A 46 -27.19 3.80 -0.74
C ARG A 46 -25.67 3.73 -0.89
N PRO A 47 -25.09 4.30 -1.97
CA PRO A 47 -23.66 4.15 -2.26
C PRO A 47 -22.76 4.73 -1.16
N PHE A 48 -23.24 5.72 -0.40
CA PHE A 48 -22.49 6.33 0.71
C PHE A 48 -22.44 5.46 1.98
N ASP A 49 -23.21 4.37 2.06
CA ASP A 49 -23.08 3.38 3.12
C ASP A 49 -21.89 2.42 2.88
N ALA A 50 -21.40 2.35 1.63
CA ALA A 50 -20.26 1.53 1.28
C ALA A 50 -18.96 2.12 1.84
N ARG A 51 -18.10 1.27 2.39
CA ARG A 51 -16.84 1.67 3.03
C ARG A 51 -15.64 1.37 2.13
N PRO A 52 -14.61 2.25 2.10
CA PRO A 52 -13.35 1.91 1.44
C PRO A 52 -12.77 0.62 2.03
N ILE A 53 -12.40 -0.32 1.17
CA ILE A 53 -11.76 -1.57 1.59
C ILE A 53 -10.27 -1.34 1.84
N THR A 54 -9.62 -0.66 0.90
CA THR A 54 -8.20 -0.33 0.93
C THR A 54 -8.02 1.16 0.72
N MET A 55 -7.08 1.76 1.46
CA MET A 55 -6.67 3.14 1.31
C MET A 55 -5.16 3.24 1.08
N GLU A 56 -4.72 4.32 0.44
CA GLU A 56 -3.32 4.71 0.37
C GLU A 56 -3.07 5.79 1.43
N LEU A 57 -1.94 5.67 2.14
CA LEU A 57 -1.45 6.67 3.09
C LEU A 57 -0.11 7.18 2.59
N ASP A 58 -0.02 8.50 2.42
CA ASP A 58 1.19 9.21 2.02
C ASP A 58 1.88 9.77 3.28
N PRO A 59 2.91 9.10 3.84
CA PRO A 59 3.54 9.57 5.07
C PRO A 59 4.33 10.86 4.84
N THR A 60 4.77 11.09 3.61
CA THR A 60 5.57 12.26 3.24
C THR A 60 5.45 12.54 1.75
N LEU A 61 5.64 13.82 1.41
CA LEU A 61 5.78 14.28 0.03
C LEU A 61 7.25 14.33 -0.43
N ASP A 62 8.20 13.98 0.45
CA ASP A 62 9.63 14.01 0.15
C ASP A 62 10.13 12.66 -0.35
N CYS A 63 10.99 12.72 -1.36
CA CYS A 63 11.60 11.55 -1.96
C CYS A 63 13.09 11.83 -2.16
N ASN A 64 13.92 10.82 -1.88
CA ASN A 64 15.35 10.87 -2.18
C ASN A 64 15.65 10.58 -3.67
N TYR A 65 14.63 10.30 -4.48
CA TYR A 65 14.73 10.02 -5.92
C TYR A 65 14.03 11.14 -6.71
N ALA A 66 14.44 11.34 -7.97
CA ALA A 66 13.86 12.32 -8.89
C ALA A 66 13.47 11.65 -10.21
N CYS A 67 12.71 10.55 -10.14
CA CYS A 67 12.44 9.70 -11.29
C CYS A 67 11.74 10.46 -12.42
N ALA A 68 12.23 10.31 -13.65
CA ALA A 68 11.71 11.01 -14.83
C ALA A 68 10.25 10.64 -15.15
N PHE A 69 9.80 9.47 -14.70
CA PHE A 69 8.47 8.92 -14.92
C PHE A 69 7.52 9.09 -13.71
N CYS A 70 7.97 9.77 -12.64
CA CYS A 70 7.19 9.86 -11.41
C CYS A 70 5.96 10.76 -11.58
N THR A 71 4.78 10.23 -11.25
CA THR A 71 3.53 10.99 -11.20
C THR A 71 3.58 12.12 -10.16
N TYR A 72 4.33 11.92 -9.06
CA TYR A 72 4.52 12.91 -7.99
C TYR A 72 5.64 13.92 -8.26
N GLY A 73 6.52 13.68 -9.25
CA GLY A 73 7.64 14.59 -9.55
C GLY A 73 7.18 16.01 -9.97
N ALA A 74 6.01 16.13 -10.60
CA ALA A 74 5.41 17.42 -10.91
C ALA A 74 4.85 18.15 -9.67
N TRP A 75 4.53 17.40 -8.61
CA TRP A 75 3.94 17.92 -7.37
C TRP A 75 5.01 18.48 -6.45
N GLU A 76 6.23 17.93 -6.45
CA GLU A 76 7.37 18.44 -5.69
C GLU A 76 7.52 19.96 -5.87
N LYS A 77 7.63 20.44 -7.12
CA LYS A 77 7.76 21.88 -7.42
C LYS A 77 6.60 22.74 -6.92
N ARG A 78 5.39 22.19 -6.87
CA ARG A 78 4.18 22.89 -6.40
C ARG A 78 4.05 22.92 -4.89
N THR A 79 4.75 22.02 -4.20
CA THR A 79 4.64 21.79 -2.76
C THR A 79 5.93 22.14 -2.01
N GLN A 80 6.96 22.63 -2.72
CA GLN A 80 8.22 23.13 -2.16
C GLN A 80 8.03 24.27 -1.16
N THR A 81 6.97 25.08 -1.31
CA THR A 81 6.65 26.18 -0.39
C THR A 81 5.99 25.70 0.91
N LEU A 82 5.59 24.43 1.01
CA LEU A 82 4.95 23.84 2.19
C LEU A 82 5.97 23.32 3.22
N ALA A 83 7.07 24.04 3.42
CA ALA A 83 8.13 23.63 4.34
C ALA A 83 7.55 23.32 5.74
N GLY A 84 7.86 22.14 6.28
CA GLY A 84 7.33 21.65 7.55
C GLY A 84 5.96 20.93 7.49
N LEU A 85 5.25 20.97 6.36
CA LEU A 85 3.97 20.26 6.14
C LEU A 85 4.08 19.12 5.13
N ARG A 86 5.32 18.73 4.80
CA ARG A 86 5.62 17.65 3.84
C ARG A 86 5.80 16.30 4.50
N TYR A 87 5.70 16.25 5.84
CA TYR A 87 5.79 15.05 6.65
C TYR A 87 4.56 14.97 7.53
N MET A 88 4.00 13.77 7.64
CA MET A 88 2.98 13.45 8.64
C MET A 88 3.65 13.27 10.00
N GLY A 89 3.28 14.10 10.98
CA GLY A 89 3.71 13.93 12.36
C GLY A 89 3.16 12.63 12.97
N ARG A 90 3.76 12.20 14.08
CA ARG A 90 3.36 10.96 14.74
C ARG A 90 1.92 11.02 15.23
N GLU A 91 1.52 12.12 15.86
CA GLU A 91 0.19 12.34 16.42
C GLU A 91 -0.87 12.36 15.30
N GLU A 92 -0.57 13.00 14.18
CA GLU A 92 -1.46 13.02 13.01
C GLU A 92 -1.62 11.63 12.40
N MET A 93 -0.53 10.87 12.29
CA MET A 93 -0.55 9.49 11.82
C MET A 93 -1.41 8.61 12.74
N GLU A 94 -1.25 8.73 14.06
CA GLU A 94 -2.07 8.01 15.04
C GLU A 94 -3.56 8.33 14.90
N ILE A 95 -3.92 9.62 14.81
CA ILE A 95 -5.31 10.08 14.61
C ILE A 95 -5.89 9.49 13.31
N ILE A 96 -5.13 9.53 12.21
CA ILE A 96 -5.57 9.02 10.92
C ILE A 96 -5.79 7.51 10.99
N LEU A 97 -4.85 6.75 11.58
CA LEU A 97 -4.95 5.30 11.69
C LEU A 97 -6.15 4.86 12.52
N HIS A 98 -6.42 5.53 13.65
CA HIS A 98 -7.64 5.27 14.43
C HIS A 98 -8.91 5.54 13.62
N ARG A 99 -8.98 6.67 12.90
CA ARG A 99 -10.15 6.99 12.06
C ARG A 99 -10.35 6.01 10.91
N VAL A 100 -9.26 5.54 10.31
CA VAL A 100 -9.27 4.52 9.25
C VAL A 100 -9.81 3.20 9.81
N ALA A 101 -9.35 2.79 11.00
CA ALA A 101 -9.85 1.60 11.69
C ALA A 101 -11.36 1.71 12.03
N GLU A 102 -11.77 2.83 12.64
CA GLU A 102 -13.17 3.13 12.96
C GLU A 102 -14.06 3.16 11.71
N GLY A 103 -13.51 3.61 10.58
CA GLY A 103 -14.17 3.63 9.28
C GLY A 103 -14.39 2.24 8.66
N GLY A 104 -13.80 1.19 9.24
CA GLY A 104 -13.94 -0.20 8.79
C GLY A 104 -13.00 -0.60 7.66
N VAL A 105 -11.98 0.22 7.35
CA VAL A 105 -10.97 -0.07 6.33
C VAL A 105 -10.21 -1.33 6.70
N LYS A 106 -9.95 -2.18 5.71
CA LYS A 106 -9.30 -3.50 5.90
C LYS A 106 -7.83 -3.48 5.52
N GLY A 107 -7.47 -2.68 4.52
CA GLY A 107 -6.12 -2.56 4.00
C GLY A 107 -5.60 -1.12 3.97
N LEU A 108 -4.33 -0.93 4.29
CA LEU A 108 -3.64 0.35 4.14
C LEU A 108 -2.32 0.18 3.40
N ILE A 109 -2.12 0.95 2.34
CA ILE A 109 -0.88 0.93 1.56
C ILE A 109 -0.07 2.18 1.93
N PHE A 110 1.10 1.98 2.56
CA PHE A 110 2.06 3.04 2.80
C PHE A 110 2.85 3.28 1.51
N THR A 111 2.63 4.44 0.88
CA THR A 111 3.09 4.75 -0.47
C THR A 111 3.11 6.27 -0.68
N GLY A 112 3.25 6.69 -1.93
CA GLY A 112 2.73 7.96 -2.44
C GLY A 112 3.48 9.18 -1.92
N GLY A 113 3.16 10.35 -2.50
CA GLY A 113 3.78 11.64 -2.20
C GLY A 113 5.29 11.72 -2.55
N GLY A 114 6.08 10.88 -1.92
CA GLY A 114 7.50 10.65 -2.14
C GLY A 114 7.91 9.21 -1.76
N GLU A 115 8.93 9.06 -0.91
CA GLU A 115 9.40 7.76 -0.40
C GLU A 115 8.90 7.58 1.04
N PRO A 116 8.06 6.58 1.35
CA PRO A 116 7.43 6.46 2.67
C PRO A 116 8.45 6.39 3.82
N PHE A 117 9.61 5.79 3.62
CA PHE A 117 10.65 5.70 4.65
C PHE A 117 11.49 6.98 4.83
N GLN A 118 11.25 8.04 4.06
CA GLN A 118 11.74 9.38 4.40
C GLN A 118 11.03 9.94 5.63
N ASN A 119 9.81 9.48 5.94
CA ASN A 119 9.17 9.80 7.22
C ASN A 119 9.65 8.85 8.32
N PRO A 120 10.28 9.36 9.41
CA PRO A 120 10.79 8.53 10.50
C PRO A 120 9.69 7.82 11.32
N HIS A 121 8.44 8.26 11.21
CA HIS A 121 7.28 7.69 11.88
C HIS A 121 6.60 6.57 11.08
N THR A 122 6.97 6.33 9.82
CA THR A 122 6.39 5.25 9.01
C THR A 122 6.43 3.88 9.68
N PRO A 123 7.53 3.43 10.32
CA PRO A 123 7.53 2.15 10.99
C PRO A 123 6.61 2.10 12.23
N PHE A 124 6.44 3.23 12.93
CA PHE A 124 5.43 3.34 13.99
C PHE A 124 4.02 3.19 13.41
N GLY A 125 3.74 3.80 12.27
CA GLY A 125 2.46 3.66 11.59
C GLY A 125 2.16 2.22 11.16
N LEU A 126 3.17 1.50 10.67
CA LEU A 126 3.05 0.08 10.31
C LEU A 126 2.71 -0.79 11.53
N GLU A 127 3.45 -0.62 12.63
CA GLU A 127 3.20 -1.31 13.89
C GLU A 127 1.80 -1.01 14.44
N MET A 128 1.40 0.26 14.43
CA MET A 128 0.08 0.69 14.89
C MET A 128 -1.05 0.11 14.02
N ALA A 129 -0.91 0.12 12.70
CA ALA A 129 -1.88 -0.48 11.79
C ALA A 129 -2.07 -1.98 12.08
N MET A 130 -0.97 -2.71 12.34
CA MET A 130 -1.02 -4.10 12.77
C MET A 130 -1.81 -4.25 14.09
N HIS A 131 -1.57 -3.41 15.10
CA HIS A 131 -2.31 -3.45 16.36
C HIS A 131 -3.80 -3.10 16.22
N LEU A 132 -4.15 -2.27 15.25
CA LEU A 132 -5.54 -1.94 14.90
C LEU A 132 -6.22 -3.01 14.04
N GLY A 133 -5.51 -4.09 13.68
CA GLY A 133 -6.03 -5.16 12.84
C GLY A 133 -6.19 -4.77 11.36
N ILE A 134 -5.47 -3.75 10.90
CA ILE A 134 -5.45 -3.32 9.50
C ILE A 134 -4.28 -4.03 8.80
N GLN A 135 -4.56 -4.70 7.68
CA GLN A 135 -3.52 -5.28 6.86
C GLN A 135 -2.75 -4.19 6.12
N THR A 136 -1.42 -4.28 6.10
CA THR A 136 -0.59 -3.25 5.45
C THR A 136 0.08 -3.76 4.18
N GLY A 137 0.23 -2.87 3.22
CA GLY A 137 1.10 -3.04 2.06
C GLY A 137 2.06 -1.86 1.98
N ILE A 138 3.22 -2.05 1.37
CA ILE A 138 4.23 -0.98 1.28
C ILE A 138 4.74 -0.88 -0.14
N PHE A 139 4.75 0.34 -0.70
CA PHE A 139 5.44 0.66 -1.95
C PHE A 139 6.64 1.56 -1.65
N THR A 140 7.85 1.08 -1.91
CA THR A 140 9.10 1.81 -1.64
C THR A 140 10.05 1.73 -2.84
N ASN A 141 10.99 2.65 -2.94
CA ASN A 141 12.15 2.54 -3.84
C ASN A 141 13.24 1.61 -3.28
N GLY A 142 13.13 1.19 -2.01
CA GLY A 142 13.99 0.21 -1.35
C GLY A 142 15.37 0.71 -0.94
N SER A 143 15.73 1.96 -1.24
CA SER A 143 17.06 2.51 -0.91
C SER A 143 17.28 2.70 0.59
N LEU A 144 16.20 2.82 1.37
CA LEU A 144 16.22 3.03 2.83
C LEU A 144 15.97 1.75 3.62
N LEU A 145 15.87 0.59 2.96
CA LEU A 145 15.75 -0.73 3.60
C LEU A 145 17.10 -1.23 4.10
N ALA A 146 17.76 -0.41 4.93
CA ALA A 146 18.91 -0.86 5.71
C ALA A 146 18.48 -1.94 6.73
N PRO A 147 19.41 -2.77 7.25
CA PRO A 147 19.10 -3.88 8.14
C PRO A 147 18.11 -3.57 9.27
N ASP A 148 18.28 -2.44 9.95
CA ASP A 148 17.43 -1.99 11.06
C ASP A 148 16.01 -1.60 10.60
N MET A 149 15.90 -0.88 9.48
CA MET A 149 14.61 -0.53 8.88
C MET A 149 13.89 -1.80 8.42
N THR A 150 14.61 -2.72 7.77
CA THR A 150 14.06 -3.99 7.31
C THR A 150 13.50 -4.81 8.47
N ASP A 151 14.21 -4.92 9.59
CA ASP A 151 13.71 -5.64 10.76
C ASP A 151 12.42 -5.02 11.30
N ARG A 152 12.35 -3.69 11.39
CA ARG A 152 11.14 -2.99 11.85
C ARG A 152 9.95 -3.20 10.89
N VAL A 153 10.21 -3.16 9.59
CA VAL A 153 9.19 -3.37 8.56
C VAL A 153 8.67 -4.81 8.61
N LEU A 154 9.56 -5.81 8.68
CA LEU A 154 9.16 -7.22 8.70
C LEU A 154 8.47 -7.59 10.02
N ALA A 155 8.87 -7.01 11.15
CA ALA A 155 8.22 -7.20 12.44
C ALA A 155 6.75 -6.73 12.44
N ALA A 156 6.41 -5.72 11.63
CA ALA A 156 5.03 -5.26 11.43
C ALA A 156 4.21 -6.17 10.50
N ALA A 157 4.80 -7.26 9.98
CA ALA A 157 4.15 -8.30 9.17
C ALA A 157 3.26 -7.77 8.03
N PRO A 158 3.77 -6.89 7.14
CA PRO A 158 3.00 -6.40 6.01
C PRO A 158 2.60 -7.55 5.09
N GLN A 159 1.39 -7.46 4.52
CA GLN A 159 0.87 -8.43 3.56
C GLN A 159 1.73 -8.52 2.30
N PHE A 160 2.36 -7.40 1.91
CA PHE A 160 3.37 -7.35 0.88
C PHE A 160 4.31 -6.15 1.06
N LEU A 161 5.53 -6.29 0.52
CA LEU A 161 6.49 -5.22 0.31
C LEU A 161 6.82 -5.15 -1.19
N ARG A 162 6.50 -4.04 -1.84
CA ARG A 162 6.79 -3.80 -3.26
C ARG A 162 7.95 -2.83 -3.39
N ILE A 163 9.05 -3.32 -3.96
CA ILE A 163 10.24 -2.51 -4.23
C ILE A 163 10.27 -2.11 -5.71
N SER A 164 10.37 -0.81 -5.97
CA SER A 164 10.32 -0.23 -7.32
C SER A 164 11.66 -0.31 -8.04
N ALA A 165 11.98 -1.47 -8.63
CA ALA A 165 13.25 -1.72 -9.33
C ALA A 165 13.15 -1.54 -10.87
N ASN A 166 12.98 -0.29 -11.35
CA ASN A 166 12.61 0.00 -12.74
C ASN A 166 13.78 0.04 -13.76
N ALA A 167 14.91 -0.63 -13.49
CA ALA A 167 15.98 -0.89 -14.44
C ALA A 167 16.96 -1.91 -13.87
N VAL A 168 17.62 -2.71 -14.71
CA VAL A 168 18.56 -3.74 -14.24
C VAL A 168 19.98 -3.19 -14.04
N THR A 169 20.49 -2.41 -14.99
CA THR A 169 21.89 -1.93 -14.94
C THR A 169 22.00 -0.62 -14.15
N PRO A 170 23.06 -0.43 -13.34
CA PRO A 170 23.26 0.80 -12.57
C PRO A 170 23.18 2.10 -13.39
N PRO A 171 23.78 2.22 -14.59
CA PRO A 171 23.71 3.47 -15.36
C PRO A 171 22.28 3.85 -15.79
N ILE A 172 21.51 2.87 -16.26
CA ILE A 172 20.11 3.09 -16.65
C ILE A 172 19.25 3.41 -15.42
N TYR A 173 19.46 2.69 -14.31
CA TYR A 173 18.73 2.93 -13.06
C TYR A 173 18.97 4.35 -12.55
N THR A 174 20.23 4.76 -12.45
CA THR A 174 20.64 6.10 -12.02
C THR A 174 20.00 7.19 -12.87
N ARG A 175 20.06 7.04 -14.20
CA ARG A 175 19.47 8.01 -15.13
C ARG A 175 17.94 8.06 -15.00
N LEU A 176 17.27 6.92 -14.96
CA LEU A 176 15.81 6.83 -14.94
C LEU A 176 15.23 7.36 -13.61
N HIS A 177 15.91 7.08 -12.50
CA HIS A 177 15.52 7.48 -11.15
C HIS A 177 16.06 8.85 -10.71
N GLY A 178 16.80 9.55 -11.58
CA GLY A 178 17.35 10.88 -11.31
C GLY A 178 18.37 10.90 -10.16
N LEU A 179 19.12 9.81 -9.99
CA LEU A 179 20.10 9.67 -8.91
C LEU A 179 21.40 10.39 -9.26
N LYS A 180 22.09 10.86 -8.23
CA LYS A 180 23.41 11.51 -8.36
C LYS A 180 24.58 10.53 -8.26
N ASP A 181 24.31 9.30 -7.80
CA ASP A 181 25.32 8.31 -7.46
C ASP A 181 24.85 6.89 -7.84
N GLU A 182 25.60 6.23 -8.73
CA GLU A 182 25.30 4.86 -9.18
C GLU A 182 25.42 3.81 -8.08
N ARG A 183 26.13 4.11 -6.98
CA ARG A 183 26.23 3.20 -5.82
C ARG A 183 24.87 2.97 -5.16
N ILE A 184 23.95 3.93 -5.25
CA ILE A 184 22.58 3.78 -4.75
C ILE A 184 21.84 2.67 -5.52
N ALA A 185 22.04 2.60 -6.84
CA ALA A 185 21.43 1.54 -7.66
C ALA A 185 21.93 0.15 -7.24
N GLN A 186 23.22 0.02 -6.90
CA GLN A 186 23.77 -1.24 -6.38
C GLN A 186 23.22 -1.58 -4.99
N ALA A 187 23.12 -0.58 -4.10
CA ALA A 187 22.61 -0.76 -2.75
C ALA A 187 21.16 -1.27 -2.73
N VAL A 188 20.30 -0.80 -3.64
CA VAL A 188 18.92 -1.29 -3.74
C VAL A 188 18.86 -2.80 -4.01
N TRP A 189 19.69 -3.31 -4.92
CA TRP A 189 19.74 -4.75 -5.20
C TRP A 189 20.22 -5.57 -4.00
N GLU A 190 21.15 -5.02 -3.21
CA GLU A 190 21.59 -5.65 -1.97
C GLU A 190 20.50 -5.63 -0.91
N ASN A 191 19.80 -4.52 -0.74
CA ASN A 191 18.67 -4.41 0.17
C ASN A 191 17.56 -5.41 -0.19
N ILE A 192 17.27 -5.59 -1.49
CA ILE A 192 16.30 -6.60 -1.97
C ILE A 192 16.75 -8.00 -1.55
N ARG A 193 18.01 -8.38 -1.81
CA ARG A 193 18.54 -9.71 -1.44
C ARG A 193 18.51 -9.94 0.06
N SER A 194 18.99 -8.95 0.83
CA SER A 194 19.00 -9.00 2.29
C SER A 194 17.58 -9.18 2.85
N THR A 195 16.63 -8.38 2.36
CA THR A 195 15.23 -8.43 2.78
C THR A 195 14.57 -9.77 2.45
N ALA A 196 14.83 -10.33 1.26
CA ALA A 196 14.26 -11.61 0.84
C ALA A 196 14.86 -12.83 1.57
N SER A 197 15.98 -12.66 2.28
CA SER A 197 16.67 -13.74 3.00
C SER A 197 16.34 -13.83 4.49
N ARG A 198 15.51 -12.92 5.00
CA ARG A 198 15.04 -12.86 6.39
C ARG A 198 13.66 -13.50 6.50
#